data_AF-C6M5U7-F1
#
_entry.id   AF-C6M5U7-F1
#
_cell.length_a   1.000
_cell.length_b   1.000
_cell.length_c   1.000
_cell.angle_alpha   90.00
_cell.angle_beta   90.00
_cell.angle_gamma   90.00
#
_symmetry.space_group_name_H-M   'P 1'
#
loop_
_entity.id
_entity.type
_entity.pdbx_description
1 polymer ?
#
loop_
_entity_poly.entity_id
_entity_poly.type
_entity_poly.pdbx_seq_one_letter_code
_entity_poly.pdbx_strand_id
1 'polypeptide(L)'
;MPFKLTEDTTSKVIDWRCSGLFLTIDYGDDPPEIYYGSMVGLNELKLQNTRTDDQIRETAGRLKGSHHSENCPNCGSSVHWLSGVTDFLICPSCGSQLEVGKEKARLITANAMRVEQDKLFTLPIGTQGRLNDNDYFVMGAVRYSELDPDATYEYMFEGKRRILTPVGWWVEYLLYNPQKGFLWLVESSDGEWSQSETQNNWPRLNSARKPQGCDELYSYGGKVEVAAGAFYWHIRSGDLAYYTDYQVGSNSKLCAELTEHELAWSKSTRTTYGKVAGAFGLQAEAPRYTAKMNADGVDNQLRFVMIAILVVVNLPALLTDGNSASLAVIFIGTWLLWTMGKEDEDED
;
A
#
# COMPACT_ATOMS: atom_id res chain seq x y z
N MET A 1 35.26 5.62 -5.39
CA MET A 1 34.63 6.71 -4.62
C MET A 1 34.94 6.49 -3.15
N PRO A 2 35.44 7.46 -2.37
CA PRO A 2 35.83 7.22 -0.99
C PRO A 2 34.78 7.78 -0.03
N PHE A 3 33.66 7.07 0.12
CA PHE A 3 32.86 7.12 1.34
C PHE A 3 32.35 5.71 1.61
N LYS A 4 32.65 5.18 2.79
CA LYS A 4 32.31 3.81 3.17
C LYS A 4 31.12 3.89 4.12
N LEU A 5 29.92 3.76 3.56
CA LEU A 5 28.69 3.59 4.34
C LEU A 5 28.82 2.29 5.16
N THR A 6 28.67 2.39 6.47
CA THR A 6 28.46 1.25 7.36
C THR A 6 26.96 1.09 7.61
N GLU A 7 26.50 -0.11 7.95
CA GLU A 7 25.06 -0.38 8.22
C GLU A 7 24.46 0.55 9.30
N ASP A 8 25.28 1.06 10.21
CA ASP A 8 24.86 1.95 11.31
C ASP A 8 24.97 3.45 10.96
N THR A 9 25.30 3.82 9.72
CA THR A 9 25.42 5.24 9.35
C THR A 9 24.04 5.88 9.31
N THR A 10 23.75 6.77 10.26
CA THR A 10 22.52 7.57 10.26
C THR A 10 22.82 9.00 9.82
N SER A 11 22.13 9.50 8.79
CA SER A 11 22.07 10.93 8.51
C SER A 11 20.78 11.52 9.12
N LYS A 12 20.89 12.73 9.67
CA LYS A 12 19.76 13.51 10.14
C LYS A 12 19.62 14.69 9.21
N VAL A 13 18.48 14.76 8.52
CA VAL A 13 18.18 15.81 7.56
C VAL A 13 16.84 16.45 7.86
N ILE A 14 16.67 17.70 7.47
CA ILE A 14 15.36 18.35 7.41
C ILE A 14 15.16 18.86 6.00
N ASP A 15 14.10 18.39 5.35
CA ASP A 15 13.71 18.77 4.00
C ASP A 15 12.53 19.75 4.02
N TRP A 16 12.73 20.88 3.35
CA TRP A 16 11.72 21.92 3.18
C TRP A 16 11.31 22.01 1.73
N ARG A 17 10.00 22.11 1.49
CA ARG A 17 9.42 22.30 0.17
C ARG A 17 8.50 23.51 0.12
N CYS A 18 8.63 24.28 -0.95
CA CYS A 18 7.72 25.38 -1.25
C CYS A 18 7.57 25.50 -2.77
N SER A 19 6.39 25.16 -3.29
CA SER A 19 6.18 25.08 -4.74
C SER A 19 7.24 24.16 -5.39
N GLY A 20 8.03 24.66 -6.34
CA GLY A 20 9.13 23.90 -6.96
C GLY A 20 10.48 24.04 -6.26
N LEU A 21 10.56 24.73 -5.13
CA LEU A 21 11.82 24.93 -4.38
C LEU A 21 12.01 23.85 -3.32
N PHE A 22 13.25 23.43 -3.15
CA PHE A 22 13.68 22.44 -2.18
C PHE A 22 14.88 22.95 -1.39
N LEU A 23 14.90 22.68 -0.09
CA LEU A 23 15.99 23.01 0.81
C LEU A 23 16.21 21.85 1.79
N THR A 24 17.42 21.29 1.81
CA THR A 24 17.84 20.27 2.79
C THR A 24 18.86 20.87 3.72
N ILE A 25 18.67 20.67 5.02
CA ILE A 25 19.69 20.92 6.05
C ILE A 25 20.21 19.57 6.50
N ASP A 26 21.49 19.28 6.25
CA ASP A 26 22.15 18.03 6.62
C ASP A 26 23.02 18.24 7.87
N TYR A 27 22.73 17.47 8.92
CA TYR A 27 23.43 17.52 10.21
C TYR A 27 24.55 16.47 10.31
N GLY A 28 25.03 15.93 9.18
CA GLY A 28 26.16 15.02 9.12
C GLY A 28 27.49 15.65 9.56
N ASP A 29 27.63 16.96 9.37
CA ASP A 29 28.80 17.76 9.76
C ASP A 29 28.43 18.90 10.74
N ASP A 30 29.45 19.50 11.36
CA ASP A 30 29.31 20.69 12.22
C ASP A 30 30.22 21.82 11.68
N PRO A 31 29.67 22.95 11.17
CA PRO A 31 28.25 23.29 11.12
C PRO A 31 27.45 22.49 10.08
N PRO A 32 26.11 22.40 10.20
CA PRO A 32 25.25 21.72 9.24
C PRO A 32 25.41 22.28 7.82
N GLU A 33 25.40 21.40 6.83
CA GLU A 33 25.43 21.79 5.43
C GLU A 33 24.02 22.09 4.93
N ILE A 34 23.91 23.09 4.05
CA ILE A 34 22.63 23.53 3.49
C ILE A 34 22.67 23.38 1.98
N TYR A 35 21.75 22.57 1.47
CA TYR A 35 21.55 22.34 0.04
C TYR A 35 20.25 23.01 -0.39
N TYR A 36 20.28 23.79 -1.45
CA TYR A 36 19.09 24.40 -2.04
C TYR A 36 18.99 24.06 -3.52
N GLY A 37 17.79 23.86 -4.02
CA GLY A 37 17.56 23.50 -5.41
C GLY A 37 16.12 23.68 -5.84
N SER A 38 15.84 23.19 -7.04
CA SER A 38 14.50 23.14 -7.60
C SER A 38 14.18 21.74 -8.08
N MET A 39 12.92 21.34 -7.92
CA MET A 39 12.41 20.10 -8.49
C MET A 39 12.34 20.23 -10.01
N VAL A 40 12.84 19.21 -10.71
CA VAL A 40 12.83 19.15 -12.18
C VAL A 40 12.23 17.84 -12.66
N GLY A 41 11.52 17.90 -13.78
CA GLY A 41 11.02 16.70 -14.46
C GLY A 41 12.14 15.87 -15.09
N LEU A 42 11.88 14.58 -15.36
CA LEU A 42 12.84 13.70 -16.04
C LEU A 42 13.28 14.25 -17.41
N ASN A 43 12.35 14.84 -18.16
CA ASN A 43 12.60 15.48 -19.45
C ASN A 43 13.43 16.78 -19.32
N GLU A 44 13.34 17.48 -18.19
CA GLU A 44 14.06 18.72 -17.93
C GLU A 44 15.54 18.49 -17.58
N LEU A 45 15.88 17.29 -17.11
CA LEU A 45 17.28 16.87 -16.90
C LEU A 45 18.09 16.89 -18.20
N LYS A 46 17.42 16.91 -19.37
CA LYS A 46 18.03 16.95 -20.71
C LYS A 46 19.18 15.95 -20.83
N LEU A 47 18.94 14.73 -20.34
CA LEU A 47 19.95 13.67 -20.30
C LEU A 47 20.48 13.43 -21.72
N GLN A 48 21.79 13.55 -21.87
CA GLN A 48 22.51 13.27 -23.12
C GLN A 48 23.28 11.95 -22.97
N ASN A 49 23.61 11.31 -24.10
CA ASN A 49 24.33 10.03 -24.12
C ASN A 49 23.61 8.91 -23.35
N THR A 50 22.27 8.95 -23.33
CA THR A 50 21.48 7.85 -22.79
C THR A 50 21.66 6.62 -23.66
N ARG A 51 21.62 5.44 -23.03
CA ARG A 51 21.63 4.17 -23.77
C ARG A 51 20.36 4.09 -24.61
N THR A 52 20.48 3.56 -25.81
CA THR A 52 19.30 3.19 -26.61
C THR A 52 18.60 1.98 -25.98
N ASP A 53 17.32 1.76 -26.31
CA ASP A 53 16.58 0.60 -25.82
C ASP A 53 17.29 -0.72 -26.16
N ASP A 54 17.90 -0.80 -27.35
CA ASP A 54 18.68 -1.96 -27.78
C ASP A 54 19.97 -2.12 -26.96
N GLN A 55 20.66 -1.01 -26.63
CA GLN A 55 21.82 -1.05 -25.73
C GLN A 55 21.43 -1.45 -24.31
N ILE A 56 20.28 -1.00 -23.78
CA ILE A 56 19.78 -1.43 -22.46
C ILE A 56 19.53 -2.94 -22.47
N ARG A 57 18.93 -3.47 -23.53
CA ARG A 57 18.70 -4.91 -23.71
C ARG A 57 20.00 -5.72 -23.83
N GLU A 58 21.03 -5.15 -24.48
CA GLU A 58 22.31 -5.82 -24.69
C GLU A 58 23.23 -5.77 -23.45
N THR A 59 23.17 -4.70 -22.65
CA THR A 59 24.05 -4.52 -21.47
C THR A 59 23.50 -5.20 -20.21
N ALA A 60 22.19 -5.42 -20.11
CA ALA A 60 21.52 -6.05 -18.96
C ALA A 60 21.65 -7.59 -18.91
N GLY A 61 22.77 -8.13 -19.38
CA GLY A 61 22.94 -9.58 -19.44
C GLY A 61 24.32 -10.07 -19.83
N ARG A 62 25.38 -9.72 -19.10
CA ARG A 62 26.71 -10.33 -19.33
C ARG A 62 27.67 -10.14 -18.14
N LEU A 63 27.71 -11.14 -17.25
CA LEU A 63 28.93 -11.79 -16.72
C LEU A 63 28.51 -13.12 -16.04
N LYS A 64 29.10 -14.25 -16.45
CA LYS A 64 28.86 -15.55 -15.81
C LYS A 64 29.72 -15.65 -14.53
N GLY A 65 29.13 -16.10 -13.41
CA GLY A 65 29.86 -16.40 -12.18
C GLY A 65 30.00 -15.26 -11.16
N SER A 66 29.39 -14.10 -11.38
CA SER A 66 29.24 -13.04 -10.36
C SER A 66 28.16 -13.39 -9.33
N HIS A 67 28.38 -13.00 -8.07
CA HIS A 67 27.33 -12.95 -7.05
C HIS A 67 26.36 -11.82 -7.40
N HIS A 68 25.10 -12.14 -7.61
CA HIS A 68 24.03 -11.16 -7.82
C HIS A 68 23.13 -11.10 -6.60
N SER A 69 22.63 -9.89 -6.33
CA SER A 69 21.65 -9.61 -5.30
C SER A 69 20.57 -8.71 -5.85
N GLU A 70 19.32 -9.07 -5.62
CA GLU A 70 18.18 -8.19 -5.88
C GLU A 70 17.19 -8.29 -4.71
N ASN A 71 16.28 -7.32 -4.64
CA ASN A 71 15.12 -7.45 -3.78
C ASN A 71 14.18 -8.45 -4.43
N CYS A 72 13.70 -9.40 -3.63
CA CYS A 72 12.67 -10.32 -4.04
C CYS A 72 11.49 -9.51 -4.60
N PRO A 73 11.11 -9.70 -5.86
CA PRO A 73 9.98 -8.97 -6.46
C PRO A 73 8.64 -9.34 -5.79
N ASN A 74 8.64 -10.33 -4.88
CA ASN A 74 7.47 -10.77 -4.13
C ASN A 74 7.31 -10.08 -2.76
N CYS A 75 8.38 -9.77 -2.03
CA CYS A 75 8.27 -9.25 -0.66
C CYS A 75 9.38 -8.25 -0.27
N GLY A 76 10.21 -7.81 -1.22
CA GLY A 76 11.26 -6.82 -0.97
C GLY A 76 12.50 -7.34 -0.24
N SER A 77 12.48 -8.54 0.34
CA SER A 77 13.64 -9.13 1.03
C SER A 77 14.81 -9.37 0.07
N SER A 78 16.04 -9.13 0.51
CA SER A 78 17.21 -9.40 -0.33
C SER A 78 17.34 -10.88 -0.66
N VAL A 79 17.53 -11.20 -1.94
CA VAL A 79 17.81 -12.54 -2.45
C VAL A 79 19.14 -12.53 -3.21
N HIS A 80 19.94 -13.57 -3.00
CA HIS A 80 21.29 -13.68 -3.56
C HIS A 80 21.43 -14.97 -4.37
N TRP A 81 22.11 -14.92 -5.53
CA TRP A 81 22.40 -16.11 -6.33
C TRP A 81 23.70 -15.98 -7.13
N LEU A 82 24.17 -17.12 -7.64
CA LEU A 82 25.31 -17.20 -8.55
C LEU A 82 24.81 -17.29 -9.99
N SER A 83 25.19 -16.31 -10.80
CA SER A 83 24.74 -16.21 -12.20
C SER A 83 25.23 -17.39 -13.04
N GLY A 84 24.28 -18.12 -13.64
CA GLY A 84 24.53 -19.28 -14.51
C GLY A 84 24.77 -20.61 -13.79
N VAL A 85 24.52 -20.68 -12.47
CA VAL A 85 24.59 -21.91 -11.67
C VAL A 85 23.22 -22.54 -11.47
N THR A 86 22.20 -21.72 -11.23
CA THR A 86 20.81 -22.14 -11.11
C THR A 86 19.93 -21.11 -11.80
N ASP A 87 18.90 -21.58 -12.48
CA ASP A 87 17.88 -20.71 -13.12
C ASP A 87 16.70 -20.45 -12.16
N PHE A 88 16.73 -21.05 -10.96
CA PHE A 88 15.64 -21.02 -9.99
C PHE A 88 16.16 -20.88 -8.56
N LEU A 89 15.50 -20.06 -7.74
CA LEU A 89 15.73 -19.98 -6.29
C LEU A 89 14.43 -19.78 -5.52
N ILE A 90 14.43 -20.11 -4.23
CA ILE A 90 13.29 -19.87 -3.35
C ILE A 90 13.66 -18.74 -2.39
N CYS A 91 12.81 -17.71 -2.33
CA CYS A 91 12.98 -16.61 -1.39
C CYS A 91 12.92 -17.14 0.05
N PRO A 92 13.94 -16.90 0.89
CA PRO A 92 13.97 -17.43 2.26
C PRO A 92 12.95 -16.76 3.19
N SER A 93 12.51 -15.53 2.89
CA SER A 93 11.54 -14.81 3.73
C SER A 93 10.09 -15.18 3.44
N CYS A 94 9.71 -15.36 2.19
CA CYS A 94 8.29 -15.56 1.82
C CYS A 94 8.00 -16.88 1.08
N GLY A 95 9.04 -17.69 0.82
CA GLY A 95 8.91 -18.99 0.17
C GLY A 95 8.56 -18.94 -1.33
N SER A 96 8.59 -17.75 -1.95
CA SER A 96 8.30 -17.61 -3.38
C SER A 96 9.39 -18.22 -4.25
N GLN A 97 9.02 -18.92 -5.33
CA GLN A 97 9.98 -19.43 -6.30
C GLN A 97 10.25 -18.38 -7.38
N LEU A 98 11.51 -17.99 -7.50
CA LEU A 98 12.03 -16.99 -8.41
C LEU A 98 12.85 -17.66 -9.51
N GLU A 99 12.57 -17.31 -10.76
CA GLU A 99 13.44 -17.52 -11.91
C GLU A 99 14.58 -16.55 -11.74
N VAL A 100 15.78 -17.06 -11.60
CA VAL A 100 16.95 -16.22 -11.59
C VAL A 100 17.65 -16.33 -12.92
N GLY A 101 17.51 -15.28 -13.71
CA GLY A 101 18.31 -15.11 -14.91
C GLY A 101 19.74 -14.70 -14.58
N LYS A 102 20.48 -14.30 -15.62
CA LYS A 102 21.86 -13.83 -15.44
C LYS A 102 21.98 -12.62 -14.52
N GLU A 103 20.93 -11.81 -14.40
CA GLU A 103 20.97 -10.53 -13.67
C GLU A 103 19.69 -10.18 -12.88
N LYS A 104 18.57 -10.89 -13.09
CA LYS A 104 17.29 -10.58 -12.44
C LYS A 104 16.60 -11.78 -11.83
N ALA A 105 15.97 -11.56 -10.67
CA ALA A 105 14.98 -12.47 -10.12
C ALA A 105 13.58 -12.12 -10.65
N ARG A 106 12.96 -13.05 -11.37
CA ARG A 106 11.59 -12.95 -11.87
C ARG A 106 10.74 -13.98 -11.15
N LEU A 107 9.56 -13.62 -10.66
CA LEU A 107 8.71 -14.59 -9.98
C LEU A 107 8.16 -15.66 -10.95
N ILE A 108 8.27 -16.95 -10.60
CA ILE A 108 7.71 -18.07 -11.38
C ILE A 108 6.45 -18.60 -10.72
N THR A 109 6.51 -18.78 -9.41
CA THR A 109 5.39 -19.30 -8.66
C THR A 109 5.26 -18.45 -7.42
N ALA A 110 4.28 -17.55 -7.51
CA ALA A 110 3.60 -16.97 -6.37
C ALA A 110 3.17 -18.09 -5.42
N ASN A 111 3.54 -17.99 -4.14
CA ASN A 111 3.01 -18.87 -3.09
C ASN A 111 1.47 -18.85 -3.16
N ALA A 112 0.78 -19.90 -2.69
CA ALA A 112 -0.69 -19.94 -2.62
C ALA A 112 -1.28 -18.69 -1.93
N MET A 113 -0.56 -18.12 -0.96
CA MET A 113 -0.89 -16.83 -0.34
C MET A 113 -1.00 -15.67 -1.33
N ARG A 114 -0.18 -15.64 -2.40
CA ARG A 114 -0.26 -14.61 -3.44
C ARG A 114 -1.36 -14.90 -4.47
N VAL A 115 -1.71 -16.15 -4.75
CA VAL A 115 -2.93 -16.42 -5.55
C VAL A 115 -4.15 -15.86 -4.83
N GLU A 116 -4.19 -15.94 -3.49
CA GLU A 116 -5.25 -15.32 -2.69
C GLU A 116 -5.11 -13.80 -2.59
N GLN A 117 -3.91 -13.23 -2.47
CA GLN A 117 -3.72 -11.77 -2.47
C GLN A 117 -3.95 -11.12 -3.84
N ASP A 118 -3.59 -11.77 -4.94
CA ASP A 118 -3.85 -11.29 -6.30
C ASP A 118 -5.37 -11.21 -6.57
N LYS A 119 -6.21 -11.97 -5.85
CA LYS A 119 -7.68 -11.81 -5.88
C LYS A 119 -8.17 -10.53 -5.20
N LEU A 120 -7.36 -9.90 -4.34
CA LEU A 120 -7.68 -8.62 -3.70
C LEU A 120 -7.48 -7.43 -4.64
N PHE A 121 -6.85 -7.66 -5.80
CA PHE A 121 -6.43 -6.63 -6.74
C PHE A 121 -7.15 -6.80 -8.06
N THR A 122 -7.97 -5.81 -8.44
CA THR A 122 -8.69 -5.77 -9.72
C THR A 122 -7.74 -5.74 -10.91
N LEU A 123 -6.60 -5.05 -10.78
CA LEU A 123 -5.56 -5.00 -11.81
C LEU A 123 -4.35 -5.87 -11.40
N PRO A 124 -4.09 -7.00 -12.08
CA PRO A 124 -3.01 -7.90 -11.70
C PRO A 124 -1.62 -7.28 -11.87
N ILE A 125 -0.74 -7.52 -10.90
CA ILE A 125 0.67 -7.11 -10.97
C ILE A 125 1.38 -7.89 -12.08
N GLY A 126 2.23 -7.19 -12.84
CA GLY A 126 2.92 -7.74 -14.00
C GLY A 126 2.17 -7.54 -15.32
N THR A 127 0.93 -7.02 -15.28
CA THR A 127 0.17 -6.72 -16.49
C THR A 127 0.84 -5.58 -17.27
N GLN A 128 0.86 -5.72 -18.59
CA GLN A 128 1.25 -4.66 -19.52
C GLN A 128 0.01 -4.15 -20.22
N GLY A 129 -0.08 -2.83 -20.39
CA GLY A 129 -1.22 -2.21 -21.05
C GLY A 129 -0.88 -0.85 -21.61
N ARG A 130 -1.77 -0.33 -22.45
CA ARG A 130 -1.60 0.97 -23.10
C ARG A 130 -2.64 1.95 -22.59
N LEU A 131 -2.21 2.90 -21.76
CA LEU A 131 -3.05 3.90 -21.12
C LEU A 131 -2.63 5.30 -21.58
N ASN A 132 -3.60 6.10 -22.06
CA ASN A 132 -3.35 7.45 -22.61
C ASN A 132 -2.20 7.45 -23.65
N ASP A 133 -2.25 6.51 -24.59
CA ASP A 133 -1.25 6.30 -25.65
C ASP A 133 0.16 5.88 -25.22
N ASN A 134 0.40 5.65 -23.92
CA ASN A 134 1.70 5.21 -23.39
C ASN A 134 1.62 3.77 -22.87
N ASP A 135 2.67 2.99 -23.09
CA ASP A 135 2.78 1.62 -22.59
C ASP A 135 3.22 1.63 -21.12
N TYR A 136 2.48 0.95 -20.25
CA TYR A 136 2.77 0.86 -18.83
C TYR A 136 2.88 -0.60 -18.40
N PHE A 137 3.78 -0.84 -17.44
CA PHE A 137 3.88 -2.09 -16.71
C PHE A 137 3.39 -1.87 -15.27
N VAL A 138 2.47 -2.72 -14.79
CA VAL A 138 1.98 -2.69 -13.41
C VAL A 138 3.05 -3.33 -12.51
N MET A 139 3.77 -2.50 -11.76
CA MET A 139 4.89 -2.93 -10.92
C MET A 139 4.44 -3.47 -9.56
N GLY A 140 3.40 -2.90 -8.99
CA GLY A 140 2.91 -3.26 -7.66
C GLY A 140 1.50 -2.76 -7.39
N ALA A 141 0.88 -3.30 -6.36
CA ALA A 141 -0.42 -2.91 -5.86
C ALA A 141 -0.40 -2.89 -4.33
N VAL A 142 -1.04 -1.89 -3.74
CA VAL A 142 -1.18 -1.75 -2.29
C VAL A 142 -2.63 -1.49 -1.94
N ARG A 143 -3.16 -2.24 -0.97
CA ARG A 143 -4.50 -2.08 -0.44
C ARG A 143 -4.43 -1.42 0.93
N TYR A 144 -5.29 -0.44 1.15
CA TYR A 144 -5.41 0.29 2.41
C TYR A 144 -6.78 0.08 3.02
N SER A 145 -6.82 0.00 4.35
CA SER A 145 -8.04 0.30 5.12
C SER A 145 -8.18 1.82 5.21
N GLU A 146 -9.37 2.32 4.90
CA GLU A 146 -9.75 3.69 5.25
C GLU A 146 -10.20 3.74 6.70
N LEU A 147 -9.72 4.74 7.44
CA LEU A 147 -9.94 4.91 8.87
C LEU A 147 -10.62 6.25 9.16
N ASP A 148 -11.34 6.31 10.29
CA ASP A 148 -11.88 7.56 10.81
C ASP A 148 -10.78 8.64 10.97
N PRO A 149 -10.98 9.85 10.43
CA PRO A 149 -9.95 10.88 10.44
C PRO A 149 -9.60 11.36 11.85
N ASP A 150 -10.59 11.63 12.71
CA ASP A 150 -10.34 12.17 14.04
C ASP A 150 -9.55 11.17 14.89
N ALA A 151 -9.97 9.90 14.90
CA ALA A 151 -9.26 8.84 15.61
C ALA A 151 -7.83 8.64 15.10
N THR A 152 -7.63 8.73 13.78
CA THR A 152 -6.31 8.58 13.15
C THR A 152 -5.40 9.74 13.51
N TYR A 153 -5.87 10.98 13.40
CA TYR A 153 -5.09 12.16 13.71
C TYR A 153 -4.65 12.17 15.18
N GLU A 154 -5.58 11.91 16.08
CA GLU A 154 -5.31 11.83 17.51
C GLU A 154 -4.33 10.71 17.87
N TYR A 155 -4.38 9.57 17.17
CA TYR A 155 -3.43 8.48 17.33
C TYR A 155 -2.03 8.86 16.88
N MET A 156 -1.89 9.38 15.66
CA MET A 156 -0.60 9.66 15.04
C MET A 156 0.09 10.89 15.62
N PHE A 157 -0.65 11.97 15.89
CA PHE A 157 -0.06 13.28 16.17
C PHE A 157 -0.29 13.80 17.59
N GLU A 158 -1.27 13.26 18.32
CA GLU A 158 -1.54 13.65 19.70
C GLU A 158 -1.15 12.59 20.74
N GLY A 159 -0.69 11.42 20.28
CA GLY A 159 -0.27 10.31 21.14
C GLY A 159 -1.44 9.66 21.92
N LYS A 160 -2.69 9.86 21.49
CA LYS A 160 -3.87 9.26 22.12
C LYS A 160 -4.03 7.82 21.65
N ARG A 161 -4.24 6.88 22.58
CA ARG A 161 -4.49 5.47 22.24
C ARG A 161 -5.92 5.24 21.78
N ARG A 162 -6.22 5.65 20.54
CA ARG A 162 -7.51 5.40 19.88
C ARG A 162 -7.56 4.01 19.26
N ILE A 163 -8.76 3.46 19.17
CA ILE A 163 -9.04 2.26 18.38
C ILE A 163 -9.27 2.72 16.94
N LEU A 164 -8.45 2.23 16.01
CA LEU A 164 -8.54 2.57 14.59
C LEU A 164 -9.42 1.53 13.87
N THR A 165 -10.68 1.90 13.65
CA THR A 165 -11.67 1.04 13.01
C THR A 165 -11.74 1.33 11.51
N PRO A 166 -11.56 0.32 10.64
CA PRO A 166 -11.80 0.45 9.21
C PRO A 166 -13.24 0.87 8.89
N VAL A 167 -13.40 1.85 8.01
CA VAL A 167 -14.68 2.35 7.50
C VAL A 167 -14.84 2.19 5.99
N GLY A 168 -13.75 1.87 5.28
CA GLY A 168 -13.69 1.70 3.84
C GLY A 168 -12.36 1.11 3.42
N TRP A 169 -12.09 1.13 2.12
CA TRP A 169 -10.82 0.69 1.56
C TRP A 169 -10.55 1.33 0.21
N TRP A 170 -9.28 1.37 -0.17
CA TRP A 170 -8.88 1.65 -1.55
C TRP A 170 -7.65 0.83 -1.93
N VAL A 171 -7.40 0.73 -3.22
CA VAL A 171 -6.22 0.09 -3.79
C VAL A 171 -5.49 1.07 -4.68
N GLU A 172 -4.17 1.11 -4.56
CA GLU A 172 -3.30 1.89 -5.44
C GLU A 172 -2.38 0.96 -6.23
N TYR A 173 -2.31 1.17 -7.53
CA TYR A 173 -1.49 0.40 -8.45
C TYR A 173 -0.37 1.29 -8.99
N LEU A 174 0.88 0.87 -8.79
CA LEU A 174 2.04 1.56 -9.33
C LEU A 174 2.34 1.08 -10.75
N LEU A 175 2.26 2.00 -11.70
CA LEU A 175 2.57 1.79 -13.11
C LEU A 175 3.91 2.45 -13.45
N TYR A 176 4.64 1.84 -14.37
CA TYR A 176 5.91 2.37 -14.88
C TYR A 176 5.99 2.38 -16.39
N ASN A 177 6.51 3.49 -16.92
CA ASN A 177 6.92 3.67 -18.30
C ASN A 177 8.35 4.27 -18.31
N PRO A 178 9.28 3.73 -19.12
CA PRO A 178 10.67 4.22 -19.14
C PRO A 178 10.84 5.72 -19.49
N GLN A 179 9.96 6.27 -20.31
CA GLN A 179 10.01 7.66 -20.79
C GLN A 179 9.14 8.61 -19.97
N LYS A 180 8.01 8.13 -19.43
CA LYS A 180 7.06 8.94 -18.65
C LYS A 180 7.29 8.86 -17.15
N GLY A 181 7.98 7.83 -16.68
CA GLY A 181 8.19 7.57 -15.25
C GLY A 181 7.02 6.81 -14.64
N PHE A 182 6.68 7.18 -13.41
CA PHE A 182 5.67 6.50 -12.60
C PHE A 182 4.30 7.16 -12.74
N LEU A 183 3.26 6.33 -12.68
CA LEU A 183 1.86 6.73 -12.63
C LEU A 183 1.14 5.84 -11.61
N TRP A 184 0.16 6.38 -10.90
CA TRP A 184 -0.69 5.60 -10.01
C TRP A 184 -2.09 5.47 -10.58
N LEU A 185 -2.68 4.28 -10.48
CA LEU A 185 -4.13 4.11 -10.57
C LEU A 185 -4.68 3.88 -9.18
N VAL A 186 -5.78 4.53 -8.84
CA VAL A 186 -6.44 4.39 -7.54
C VAL A 186 -7.85 3.88 -7.78
N GLU A 187 -8.21 2.81 -7.10
CA GLU A 187 -9.54 2.19 -7.06
C GLU A 187 -10.11 2.35 -5.65
N SER A 188 -11.25 3.02 -5.51
CA SER A 188 -11.95 3.17 -4.24
C SER A 188 -13.02 2.10 -4.06
N SER A 189 -13.47 1.90 -2.80
CA SER A 189 -14.46 0.88 -2.45
C SER A 189 -15.83 1.04 -3.12
N ASP A 190 -16.15 2.24 -3.62
CA ASP A 190 -17.37 2.53 -4.40
C ASP A 190 -17.22 2.21 -5.90
N GLY A 191 -16.05 1.71 -6.32
CA GLY A 191 -15.74 1.37 -7.70
C GLY A 191 -15.36 2.57 -8.56
N GLU A 192 -15.18 3.77 -7.99
CA GLU A 192 -14.56 4.89 -8.71
C GLU A 192 -13.07 4.61 -8.96
N TRP A 193 -12.57 5.12 -10.10
CA TRP A 193 -11.17 5.04 -10.47
C TRP A 193 -10.58 6.42 -10.69
N SER A 194 -9.30 6.59 -10.36
CA SER A 194 -8.55 7.80 -10.71
C SER A 194 -7.12 7.50 -11.11
N GLN A 195 -6.54 8.40 -11.91
CA GLN A 195 -5.12 8.44 -12.23
C GLN A 195 -4.47 9.47 -11.31
N SER A 196 -3.45 9.08 -10.56
CA SER A 196 -2.77 9.93 -9.60
C SER A 196 -1.28 10.08 -9.93
N GLU A 197 -0.78 11.29 -9.77
CA GLU A 197 0.62 11.65 -10.00
C GLU A 197 1.16 12.44 -8.81
N THR A 198 2.33 12.03 -8.30
CA THR A 198 3.06 12.78 -7.27
C THR A 198 3.44 14.16 -7.80
N GLN A 199 3.22 15.20 -7.00
CA GLN A 199 3.46 16.57 -7.39
C GLN A 199 4.90 16.98 -7.10
N ASN A 200 5.66 17.25 -8.15
CA ASN A 200 6.98 17.90 -8.05
C ASN A 200 6.87 19.36 -7.59
N ASN A 201 5.79 20.03 -7.98
CA ASN A 201 5.51 21.40 -7.57
C ASN A 201 4.36 21.40 -6.58
N TRP A 202 4.65 21.72 -5.32
CA TRP A 202 3.61 21.76 -4.29
C TRP A 202 2.64 22.93 -4.51
N PRO A 203 1.38 22.80 -4.07
CA PRO A 203 0.50 23.96 -4.03
C PRO A 203 1.08 25.02 -3.09
N ARG A 204 0.78 26.29 -3.36
CA ARG A 204 1.10 27.35 -2.40
C ARG A 204 0.26 27.14 -1.15
N LEU A 205 0.91 27.00 0.00
CA LEU A 205 0.22 26.81 1.27
C LEU A 205 -0.05 28.15 1.96
N ASN A 206 -1.13 28.23 2.72
CA ASN A 206 -1.41 29.34 3.63
C ASN A 206 -0.74 29.10 5.00
N SER A 207 -0.91 30.04 5.95
CA SER A 207 -0.35 29.93 7.30
C SER A 207 -0.88 28.72 8.09
N ALA A 208 -2.04 28.17 7.71
CA ALA A 208 -2.60 26.95 8.26
C ALA A 208 -2.12 25.67 7.54
N ARG A 209 -1.12 25.78 6.66
CA ARG A 209 -0.57 24.68 5.84
C ARG A 209 -1.58 24.05 4.86
N LYS A 210 -2.66 24.77 4.53
CA LYS A 210 -3.66 24.36 3.53
C LYS A 210 -3.35 24.96 2.16
N PRO A 211 -3.68 24.27 1.05
CA PRO A 211 -3.43 24.79 -0.29
C PRO A 211 -4.34 25.99 -0.57
N GLN A 212 -3.77 27.04 -1.16
CA GLN A 212 -4.51 28.26 -1.48
C GLN A 212 -5.40 28.04 -2.71
N GLY A 213 -6.65 28.50 -2.63
CA GLY A 213 -7.59 28.47 -3.76
C GLY A 213 -8.19 27.09 -4.08
N CYS A 214 -8.04 26.12 -3.18
CA CYS A 214 -8.69 24.82 -3.29
C CYS A 214 -9.54 24.60 -2.03
N ASP A 215 -10.79 24.21 -2.22
CA ASP A 215 -11.68 23.88 -1.10
C ASP A 215 -11.38 22.48 -0.58
N GLU A 216 -11.35 22.32 0.73
CA GLU A 216 -11.20 21.00 1.36
C GLU A 216 -12.45 20.16 1.11
N LEU A 217 -12.26 18.90 0.72
CA LEU A 217 -13.34 17.95 0.45
C LEU A 217 -13.60 17.09 1.68
N TYR A 218 -12.60 16.31 2.08
CA TYR A 218 -12.66 15.39 3.22
C TYR A 218 -11.26 14.99 3.64
N SER A 219 -11.15 14.51 4.88
CA SER A 219 -9.94 13.89 5.41
C SER A 219 -10.24 12.46 5.87
N TYR A 220 -9.22 11.62 5.86
CA TYR A 220 -9.34 10.21 6.24
C TYR A 220 -7.98 9.66 6.66
N GLY A 221 -7.99 8.61 7.47
CA GLY A 221 -6.79 7.84 7.76
C GLY A 221 -6.61 6.70 6.75
N GLY A 222 -5.38 6.33 6.49
CA GLY A 222 -5.04 5.13 5.73
C GLY A 222 -4.13 4.22 6.53
N LYS A 223 -4.41 2.92 6.48
CA LYS A 223 -3.52 1.88 7.00
C LYS A 223 -3.26 0.86 5.92
N VAL A 224 -1.98 0.59 5.62
CA VAL A 224 -1.61 -0.46 4.67
C VAL A 224 -2.06 -1.82 5.21
N GLU A 225 -2.96 -2.49 4.48
CA GLU A 225 -3.35 -3.88 4.78
C GLU A 225 -2.30 -4.82 4.20
N VAL A 226 -2.09 -4.71 2.89
CA VAL A 226 -1.21 -5.56 2.12
C VAL A 226 -0.63 -4.79 0.94
N ALA A 227 0.65 -5.01 0.66
CA ALA A 227 1.32 -4.53 -0.53
C ALA A 227 1.99 -5.71 -1.24
N ALA A 228 1.92 -5.72 -2.56
CA ALA A 228 2.53 -6.75 -3.40
C ALA A 228 3.21 -6.12 -4.61
N GLY A 229 4.31 -6.74 -5.07
CA GLY A 229 5.11 -6.25 -6.19
C GLY A 229 6.25 -5.34 -5.78
N ALA A 230 6.64 -4.42 -6.66
CA ALA A 230 7.81 -3.56 -6.51
C ALA A 230 7.42 -2.08 -6.45
N PHE A 231 8.04 -1.36 -5.52
CA PHE A 231 7.83 0.08 -5.28
C PHE A 231 9.17 0.82 -5.20
N TYR A 232 9.17 2.12 -5.54
CA TYR A 232 10.36 2.98 -5.43
C TYR A 232 10.62 3.49 -4.01
N TRP A 233 9.75 3.17 -3.06
CA TRP A 233 9.87 3.45 -1.64
C TRP A 233 9.42 2.24 -0.83
N HIS A 234 9.70 2.24 0.48
CA HIS A 234 9.45 1.08 1.32
C HIS A 234 8.07 1.15 1.96
N ILE A 235 7.19 0.22 1.57
CA ILE A 235 5.83 0.07 2.11
C ILE A 235 5.78 -1.16 3.01
N ARG A 236 5.18 -1.03 4.20
CA ARG A 236 4.98 -2.12 5.16
C ARG A 236 3.52 -2.23 5.56
N SER A 237 3.08 -3.47 5.79
CA SER A 237 1.78 -3.71 6.42
C SER A 237 1.72 -3.03 7.79
N GLY A 238 0.65 -2.29 8.03
CA GLY A 238 0.46 -1.48 9.22
C GLY A 238 0.99 -0.05 9.15
N ASP A 239 1.66 0.36 8.06
CA ASP A 239 2.05 1.76 7.88
C ASP A 239 0.79 2.65 7.88
N LEU A 240 0.88 3.79 8.57
CA LEU A 240 -0.20 4.75 8.76
C LEU A 240 0.11 6.09 8.09
N ALA A 241 -0.89 6.66 7.44
CA ALA A 241 -0.85 7.99 6.88
C ALA A 241 -2.19 8.71 7.07
N TYR A 242 -2.14 10.03 7.16
CA TYR A 242 -3.32 10.90 7.23
C TYR A 242 -3.47 11.67 5.93
N TYR A 243 -4.65 11.61 5.33
CA TYR A 243 -4.93 12.18 4.03
C TYR A 243 -5.92 13.33 4.14
N THR A 244 -5.72 14.37 3.33
CA THR A 244 -6.70 15.42 3.11
C THR A 244 -6.82 15.73 1.62
N ASP A 245 -8.03 15.58 1.10
CA ASP A 245 -8.35 15.89 -0.29
C ASP A 245 -8.92 17.29 -0.47
N TYR A 246 -8.54 17.92 -1.57
CA TYR A 246 -8.94 19.27 -1.95
C TYR A 246 -9.46 19.29 -3.40
N GLN A 247 -10.56 20.00 -3.63
CA GLN A 247 -11.19 20.12 -4.94
C GLN A 247 -10.32 20.92 -5.91
N VAL A 248 -10.13 20.40 -7.12
CA VAL A 248 -9.44 21.10 -8.22
C VAL A 248 -10.23 20.96 -9.51
N GLY A 249 -10.96 22.01 -9.90
CA GLY A 249 -11.87 21.94 -11.05
C GLY A 249 -12.99 20.93 -10.82
N SER A 250 -13.58 20.37 -11.88
CA SER A 250 -14.72 19.43 -11.75
C SER A 250 -14.31 17.96 -11.68
N ASN A 251 -13.13 17.59 -12.18
CA ASN A 251 -12.72 16.20 -12.41
C ASN A 251 -11.40 15.81 -11.74
N SER A 252 -10.82 16.68 -10.91
CA SER A 252 -9.55 16.42 -10.24
C SER A 252 -9.59 16.81 -8.77
N LYS A 253 -8.69 16.21 -7.99
CA LYS A 253 -8.41 16.57 -6.60
C LYS A 253 -6.90 16.63 -6.35
N LEU A 254 -6.50 17.49 -5.43
CA LEU A 254 -5.17 17.48 -4.81
C LEU A 254 -5.28 16.72 -3.49
N CYS A 255 -4.36 15.80 -3.23
CA CYS A 255 -4.31 15.06 -1.98
C CYS A 255 -3.02 15.42 -1.24
N ALA A 256 -3.14 15.78 0.03
CA ALA A 256 -2.04 15.86 0.97
C ALA A 256 -1.96 14.53 1.72
N GLU A 257 -0.82 13.85 1.67
CA GLU A 257 -0.52 12.67 2.48
C GLU A 257 0.50 13.05 3.56
N LEU A 258 0.14 12.84 4.82
CA LEU A 258 0.95 13.20 5.97
C LEU A 258 1.25 11.97 6.82
N THR A 259 2.53 11.69 7.01
CA THR A 259 3.04 10.73 7.99
C THR A 259 3.66 11.47 9.18
N GLU A 260 4.22 10.75 10.16
CA GLU A 260 4.95 11.36 11.27
C GLU A 260 6.21 12.14 10.82
N HIS A 261 6.73 11.85 9.61
CA HIS A 261 8.03 12.34 9.16
C HIS A 261 8.00 13.01 7.79
N GLU A 262 6.95 12.81 7.00
CA GLU A 262 6.89 13.28 5.62
C GLU A 262 5.51 13.85 5.27
N LEU A 263 5.51 14.88 4.43
CA LEU A 263 4.33 15.38 3.74
C LEU A 263 4.56 15.20 2.25
N ALA A 264 3.62 14.56 1.56
CA ALA A 264 3.62 14.41 0.12
C ALA A 264 2.34 14.99 -0.47
N TRP A 265 2.41 15.35 -1.75
CA TRP A 265 1.26 15.84 -2.51
C TRP A 265 1.09 15.02 -3.77
N SER A 266 -0.14 14.64 -4.07
CA SER A 266 -0.51 14.01 -5.33
C SER A 266 -1.68 14.75 -5.96
N LYS A 267 -1.82 14.62 -7.29
CA LYS A 267 -2.98 15.11 -8.01
C LYS A 267 -3.66 13.94 -8.70
N SER A 268 -4.92 13.72 -8.36
CA SER A 268 -5.74 12.66 -8.92
C SER A 268 -6.74 13.23 -9.91
N THR A 269 -6.90 12.58 -11.06
CA THR A 269 -7.92 12.89 -12.07
C THR A 269 -8.80 11.68 -12.29
N ARG A 270 -10.12 11.88 -12.27
CA ARG A 270 -11.08 10.79 -12.42
C ARG A 270 -10.88 10.04 -13.74
N THR A 271 -10.99 8.73 -13.68
CA THR A 271 -11.00 7.82 -14.84
C THR A 271 -12.11 6.79 -14.67
N THR A 272 -12.37 5.99 -15.69
CA THR A 272 -13.42 4.96 -15.62
C THR A 272 -12.81 3.57 -15.60
N TYR A 273 -13.47 2.64 -14.91
CA TYR A 273 -13.09 1.23 -14.98
C TYR A 273 -12.98 0.74 -16.42
N GLY A 274 -13.96 1.07 -17.29
CA GLY A 274 -13.93 0.66 -18.70
C GLY A 274 -12.67 1.13 -19.45
N LYS A 275 -12.13 2.30 -19.12
CA LYS A 275 -10.86 2.79 -19.69
C LYS A 275 -9.66 2.01 -19.17
N VAL A 276 -9.63 1.68 -17.88
CA VAL A 276 -8.60 0.82 -17.28
C VAL A 276 -8.66 -0.59 -17.85
N ALA A 277 -9.85 -1.19 -17.89
CA ALA A 277 -10.09 -2.51 -18.45
C ALA A 277 -9.66 -2.60 -19.92
N GLY A 278 -10.04 -1.61 -20.74
CA GLY A 278 -9.60 -1.54 -22.13
C GLY A 278 -8.08 -1.36 -22.30
N ALA A 279 -7.44 -0.61 -21.41
CA ALA A 279 -5.99 -0.39 -21.44
C ALA A 279 -5.19 -1.66 -21.09
N PHE A 280 -5.69 -2.47 -20.15
CA PHE A 280 -4.96 -3.60 -19.56
C PHE A 280 -5.55 -4.98 -19.91
N GLY A 281 -6.56 -5.04 -20.79
CA GLY A 281 -7.17 -6.30 -21.22
C GLY A 281 -7.99 -7.00 -20.13
N LEU A 282 -8.59 -6.24 -19.21
CA LEU A 282 -9.49 -6.79 -18.19
C LEU A 282 -10.89 -7.04 -18.78
N GLN A 283 -11.73 -7.76 -18.03
CA GLN A 283 -13.13 -7.97 -18.41
C GLN A 283 -13.90 -6.64 -18.42
N ALA A 284 -14.86 -6.50 -19.33
CA ALA A 284 -15.57 -5.23 -19.58
C ALA A 284 -16.46 -4.79 -18.42
N GLU A 285 -16.95 -5.73 -17.60
CA GLU A 285 -17.70 -5.43 -16.38
C GLU A 285 -16.75 -5.38 -15.18
N ALA A 286 -16.94 -4.37 -14.32
CA ALA A 286 -16.19 -4.31 -13.08
C ALA A 286 -16.48 -5.55 -12.25
N PRO A 287 -15.48 -6.23 -11.68
CA PRO A 287 -15.74 -7.26 -10.68
C PRO A 287 -16.57 -6.59 -9.58
N ARG A 288 -17.84 -6.99 -9.45
CA ARG A 288 -18.64 -6.58 -8.30
C ARG A 288 -17.96 -7.22 -7.11
N TYR A 289 -17.24 -6.43 -6.33
CA TYR A 289 -16.65 -6.90 -5.09
C TYR A 289 -17.80 -7.14 -4.11
N THR A 290 -18.44 -8.31 -4.20
CA THR A 290 -19.47 -8.77 -3.26
C THR A 290 -18.82 -9.30 -1.99
N ALA A 291 -17.81 -8.61 -1.47
CA ALA A 291 -17.44 -8.80 -0.08
C ALA A 291 -18.51 -8.08 0.74
N LYS A 292 -19.61 -8.78 1.03
CA LYS A 292 -20.35 -8.51 2.27
C LYS A 292 -19.31 -8.69 3.37
N MET A 293 -18.65 -7.61 3.80
CA MET A 293 -17.81 -7.62 5.00
C MET A 293 -18.73 -7.66 6.22
N ASN A 294 -19.49 -8.74 6.35
CA ASN A 294 -19.83 -9.21 7.67
C ASN A 294 -18.54 -9.84 8.22
N ALA A 295 -18.25 -9.63 9.51
CA ALA A 295 -17.20 -10.41 10.16
C ALA A 295 -17.47 -11.88 9.84
N ASP A 296 -16.44 -12.63 9.42
CA ASP A 296 -16.56 -14.07 9.16
C ASP A 296 -17.42 -14.68 10.28
N GLY A 297 -18.51 -15.34 9.92
CA GLY A 297 -19.37 -16.00 10.90
C GLY A 297 -18.48 -16.88 11.78
N VAL A 298 -18.50 -16.67 13.10
CA VAL A 298 -17.64 -17.41 14.03
C VAL A 298 -17.82 -18.90 13.74
N ASP A 299 -16.75 -19.65 13.44
CA ASP A 299 -16.87 -21.08 13.10
C ASP A 299 -17.67 -21.83 14.17
N ASN A 300 -18.53 -22.77 13.76
CA ASN A 300 -19.40 -23.53 14.66
C ASN A 300 -18.58 -24.24 15.74
N GLN A 301 -17.39 -24.74 15.41
CA GLN A 301 -16.51 -25.39 16.38
C GLN A 301 -16.04 -24.40 17.45
N LEU A 302 -15.70 -23.17 17.07
CA LEU A 302 -15.30 -22.10 18.00
C LEU A 302 -16.47 -21.64 18.88
N ARG A 303 -17.71 -21.61 18.35
CA ARG A 303 -18.91 -21.32 19.15
C ARG A 303 -19.14 -22.35 20.23
N PHE A 304 -19.02 -23.64 19.90
CA PHE A 304 -19.15 -24.71 20.89
C PHE A 304 -18.07 -24.61 21.97
N VAL A 305 -16.84 -24.25 21.60
CA VAL A 305 -15.75 -24.01 22.57
C VAL A 305 -16.07 -22.83 23.49
N MET A 306 -16.53 -21.70 22.96
CA MET A 306 -16.88 -20.51 23.75
C MET A 306 -18.08 -20.77 24.68
N ILE A 307 -19.09 -21.50 24.22
CA ILE A 307 -20.22 -21.95 25.04
C ILE A 307 -19.74 -22.90 26.15
N ALA A 308 -18.86 -23.85 25.83
CA ALA A 308 -18.29 -24.77 26.82
C ALA A 308 -17.49 -24.02 27.88
N ILE A 309 -16.66 -23.04 27.49
CA ILE A 309 -15.92 -22.18 28.40
C ILE A 309 -16.89 -21.40 29.31
N LEU A 310 -17.93 -20.78 28.74
CA LEU A 310 -18.94 -20.04 29.52
C LEU A 310 -19.60 -20.93 30.58
N VAL A 311 -20.00 -22.15 30.22
CA VAL A 311 -20.63 -23.11 31.14
C VAL A 311 -19.65 -23.56 32.21
N VAL A 312 -18.40 -23.89 31.86
CA VAL A 312 -17.38 -24.36 32.80
C VAL A 312 -16.98 -23.27 33.80
N VAL A 313 -16.78 -22.03 33.34
CA VAL A 313 -16.44 -20.88 34.20
C VAL A 313 -17.56 -20.58 35.20
N ASN A 314 -18.82 -20.76 34.80
CA ASN A 314 -19.98 -20.50 35.66
C ASN A 314 -20.46 -21.74 36.44
N LEU A 315 -19.87 -22.92 36.21
CA LEU A 315 -20.21 -24.18 36.89
C LEU A 315 -20.08 -24.08 38.43
N PRO A 316 -19.06 -23.43 39.01
CA PRO A 316 -18.96 -23.26 40.46
C PRO A 316 -20.13 -22.44 41.03
N ALA A 317 -20.61 -21.44 40.29
CA ALA A 317 -21.74 -20.59 40.68
C ALA A 317 -23.11 -21.28 40.51
N LEU A 318 -23.18 -22.39 39.76
CA LEU A 318 -24.35 -23.26 39.64
C LEU A 318 -24.44 -24.29 40.78
N LEU A 319 -23.30 -24.68 41.34
CA LEU A 319 -23.21 -25.68 42.41
C LEU A 319 -23.39 -25.06 43.82
N THR A 320 -23.38 -23.73 43.92
CA THR A 320 -23.74 -23.00 45.14
C THR A 320 -25.25 -22.71 45.15
N ASP A 321 -25.98 -23.32 46.08
CA ASP A 321 -27.43 -23.18 46.19
C ASP A 321 -27.86 -21.70 46.32
N GLY A 322 -28.77 -21.27 45.43
CA GLY A 322 -29.51 -20.01 45.55
C GLY A 322 -29.36 -18.99 44.42
N ASN A 323 -28.58 -19.27 43.36
CA ASN A 323 -28.27 -18.24 42.37
C ASN A 323 -28.99 -18.41 41.03
N SER A 324 -30.31 -18.17 40.98
CA SER A 324 -31.09 -18.18 39.73
C SER A 324 -30.55 -17.22 38.65
N ALA A 325 -29.75 -16.22 39.06
CA ALA A 325 -29.03 -15.33 38.16
C ALA A 325 -27.95 -16.03 37.32
N SER A 326 -27.30 -17.09 37.81
CA SER A 326 -26.24 -17.79 37.06
C SER A 326 -26.82 -18.60 35.89
N LEU A 327 -27.99 -19.21 36.08
CA LEU A 327 -28.74 -19.87 35.01
C LEU A 327 -29.20 -18.89 33.93
N ALA A 328 -29.68 -17.71 34.34
CA ALA A 328 -30.09 -16.66 33.40
C ALA A 328 -28.90 -16.11 32.59
N VAL A 329 -27.74 -15.90 33.23
CA VAL A 329 -26.52 -15.43 32.55
C VAL A 329 -25.99 -16.47 31.57
N ILE A 330 -26.00 -17.76 31.93
CA ILE A 330 -25.60 -18.83 31.02
C ILE A 330 -26.57 -18.90 29.85
N PHE A 331 -27.89 -18.85 30.10
CA PHE A 331 -28.89 -18.94 29.04
C PHE A 331 -28.84 -17.74 28.08
N ILE A 332 -28.74 -16.52 28.60
CA ILE A 332 -28.63 -15.30 27.78
C ILE A 332 -27.27 -15.28 27.06
N GLY A 333 -26.20 -15.69 27.72
CA GLY A 333 -24.85 -15.75 27.14
C GLY A 333 -24.76 -16.79 26.03
N THR A 334 -25.32 -17.99 26.20
CA THR A 334 -25.38 -19.00 25.12
C THR A 334 -26.29 -18.54 23.99
N TRP A 335 -27.42 -17.92 24.29
CA TRP A 335 -28.31 -17.36 23.28
C TRP A 335 -27.62 -16.27 22.46
N LEU A 336 -26.96 -15.30 23.10
CA LEU A 336 -26.21 -14.23 22.43
C LEU A 336 -25.03 -14.78 21.60
N LEU A 337 -24.25 -15.72 22.14
CA LEU A 337 -23.15 -16.35 21.39
C LEU A 337 -23.65 -17.15 20.19
N TRP A 338 -24.86 -17.71 20.27
CA TRP A 338 -25.48 -18.47 19.19
C TRP A 338 -26.10 -17.57 18.12
N THR A 339 -26.71 -16.44 18.51
CA THR A 339 -27.41 -15.52 17.60
C THR A 339 -26.48 -14.49 16.95
N MET A 340 -25.50 -13.94 17.67
CA MET A 340 -24.61 -12.91 17.14
C MET A 340 -23.59 -13.41 16.10
N GLY A 341 -23.38 -14.72 16.01
CA GLY A 341 -22.47 -15.31 15.02
C GLY A 341 -23.15 -15.82 13.75
N LYS A 342 -24.47 -15.89 13.70
CA LYS A 342 -25.19 -16.53 12.58
C LYS A 342 -25.02 -15.68 11.32
N GLU A 343 -24.54 -16.29 10.23
CA GLU A 343 -24.68 -15.68 8.91
C GLU A 343 -26.19 -15.66 8.60
N ASP A 344 -26.72 -14.48 8.27
CA ASP A 344 -28.08 -14.36 7.75
C ASP A 344 -28.11 -15.00 6.36
N GLU A 345 -28.44 -16.28 6.30
CA GLU A 345 -28.68 -17.03 5.06
C GLU A 345 -30.06 -16.74 4.45
N ASP A 346 -30.88 -15.88 5.06
CA ASP A 346 -32.24 -15.64 4.61
C ASP A 346 -32.46 -14.15 4.26
N GLU A 347 -32.11 -13.76 3.03
CA GLU A 347 -32.81 -12.70 2.30
C GLU A 347 -32.48 -12.84 0.79
N ASP A 348 -33.50 -13.28 0.04
CA ASP A 348 -33.53 -13.63 -1.40
C ASP A 348 -32.95 -12.58 -2.37
#